data_AF-A0A971ARC3-F1
#
_entry.id   AF-A0A971ARC3-F1
#
_cell.length_a   1.000
_cell.length_b   1.000
_cell.length_c   1.000
_cell.angle_alpha   90.00
_cell.angle_beta   90.00
_cell.angle_gamma   90.00
#
_symmetry.space_group_name_H-M   'P 1'
#
loop_
_entity.id
_entity.type
_entity.pdbx_description
1 polymer ?
#
loop_
_entity_poly.entity_id
_entity_poly.type
_entity_poly.pdbx_seq_one_letter_code
_entity_poly.pdbx_strand_id
1 'polypeptide(L)'
;MSKRLIEEAIEFHGHLCPGIAFGCRAALYACRQLNIEPGRLQDSHIVVAENDLCGLDGIQYITGCTIGNDGLVIRNIGKQAFNFISKKTGQGIRVVLNVPLWESAEPLLLHAKVKNGKATEQERKDFIKARFERGQKLLDLPDEQLLKLTPVAHSAQERVRLFPSVKCSLCQEAVMEPYVSNIEGNHLCQDCNIYEKIRNYMRELCNKQDLSEKNIKITGTILSVHEAIGSPARKDFPLQKGKEKLVQAEIDGFLGQAFTDMPKDFSGKLEEVIALPLDNNYRRAIFFSTLNSLMAKLGLIDHTIHCRDEGPTKCAAKLAAKISEQYGNPHIALFGLQPAIADALSQRFKTRIFDLDPDNIGKEKFMTTIENGDCDLSEVEEWADLFLVTGSTIINGTLIPFLRLKKPVIYYGTSIAGAAKILGLERFCAESL
;
A
#
# COMPACT_ATOMS: atom_id res chain seq x y z
N MET A 1 -29.96 38.78 -6.89
CA MET A 1 -28.66 38.16 -7.24
C MET A 1 -28.44 36.85 -6.46
N SER A 2 -28.61 36.83 -5.13
CA SER A 2 -28.43 35.63 -4.28
C SER A 2 -29.29 34.42 -4.68
N LYS A 3 -30.58 34.61 -4.98
CA LYS A 3 -31.49 33.50 -5.35
C LYS A 3 -31.04 32.75 -6.60
N ARG A 4 -30.68 33.50 -7.65
CA ARG A 4 -30.17 32.93 -8.91
C ARG A 4 -28.90 32.11 -8.71
N LEU A 5 -27.94 32.62 -7.93
CA LEU A 5 -26.71 31.88 -7.62
C LEU A 5 -26.96 30.58 -6.86
N ILE A 6 -27.95 30.56 -5.97
CA ILE A 6 -28.37 29.33 -5.26
C ILE A 6 -28.97 28.33 -6.23
N GLU A 7 -29.86 28.78 -7.12
CA GLU A 7 -30.49 27.92 -8.14
C GLU A 7 -29.43 27.31 -9.07
N GLU A 8 -28.48 28.13 -9.56
CA GLU A 8 -27.38 27.68 -10.41
C GLU A 8 -26.44 26.71 -9.68
N ALA A 9 -26.15 26.93 -8.39
CA ALA A 9 -25.36 26.00 -7.57
C ALA A 9 -26.09 24.67 -7.31
N ILE A 10 -27.42 24.70 -7.11
CA ILE A 10 -28.25 23.51 -6.98
C ILE A 10 -28.27 22.72 -8.29
N GLU A 11 -28.35 23.41 -9.44
CA GLU A 11 -28.28 22.79 -10.76
C GLU A 11 -26.91 22.14 -10.99
N PHE A 12 -25.82 22.84 -10.66
CA PHE A 12 -24.46 22.28 -10.71
C PHE A 12 -24.31 21.02 -9.84
N HIS A 13 -24.91 21.01 -8.65
CA HIS A 13 -24.93 19.83 -7.77
C HIS A 13 -25.92 18.73 -8.23
N GLY A 14 -26.89 19.09 -9.06
CA GLY A 14 -27.91 18.20 -9.65
C GLY A 14 -29.17 17.99 -8.79
N HIS A 15 -29.23 18.48 -7.56
CA HIS A 15 -30.45 18.40 -6.72
C HIS A 15 -30.38 19.31 -5.49
N LEU A 16 -31.54 19.66 -4.93
CA LEU A 16 -31.60 20.30 -3.61
C LEU A 16 -31.44 19.25 -2.50
N CYS A 17 -30.48 19.48 -1.62
CA CYS A 17 -30.28 18.73 -0.37
C CYS A 17 -29.87 19.65 0.78
N PRO A 18 -29.86 19.16 2.02
CA PRO A 18 -29.48 19.97 3.18
C PRO A 18 -28.05 20.51 3.11
N GLY A 19 -27.13 19.71 2.54
CA GLY A 19 -25.71 20.08 2.42
C GLY A 19 -25.50 21.23 1.44
N ILE A 20 -26.03 21.14 0.22
CA ILE A 20 -25.91 22.22 -0.78
C ILE A 20 -26.60 23.50 -0.30
N ALA A 21 -27.76 23.39 0.37
CA ALA A 21 -28.46 24.52 0.96
C ALA A 21 -27.59 25.27 1.98
N PHE A 22 -27.00 24.55 2.93
CA PHE A 22 -26.08 25.14 3.91
C PHE A 22 -24.84 25.73 3.25
N GLY A 23 -24.19 25.01 2.33
CA GLY A 23 -22.99 25.47 1.64
C GLY A 23 -23.22 26.80 0.90
N CYS A 24 -24.33 26.91 0.18
CA CYS A 24 -24.69 28.14 -0.52
C CYS A 24 -24.94 29.31 0.44
N ARG A 25 -25.67 29.05 1.53
CA ARG A 25 -25.97 30.06 2.55
C ARG A 25 -24.71 30.54 3.26
N ALA A 26 -23.82 29.62 3.65
CA ALA A 26 -22.54 29.94 4.27
C ALA A 26 -21.64 30.76 3.33
N ALA A 27 -21.55 30.39 2.06
CA ALA A 27 -20.78 31.11 1.04
C ALA A 27 -21.28 32.55 0.85
N LEU A 28 -22.58 32.71 0.59
CA LEU A 28 -23.18 34.03 0.39
C LEU A 28 -23.07 34.89 1.64
N TYR A 29 -23.22 34.30 2.82
CA TYR A 29 -23.05 35.02 4.08
C TYR A 29 -21.61 35.52 4.24
N ALA A 30 -20.61 34.67 3.98
CA ALA A 30 -19.21 35.05 4.04
C ALA A 30 -18.87 36.16 3.05
N CYS A 31 -19.33 36.07 1.80
CA CYS A 31 -19.17 37.14 0.79
C CYS A 31 -19.72 38.49 1.31
N ARG A 32 -20.92 38.49 1.92
CA ARG A 32 -21.50 39.70 2.52
C ARG A 32 -20.66 40.24 3.69
N GLN A 33 -20.26 39.39 4.63
CA GLN A 33 -19.48 39.80 5.80
C GLN A 33 -18.10 40.33 5.44
N LEU A 34 -17.47 39.76 4.41
CA LEU A 34 -16.15 40.15 3.94
C LEU A 34 -16.20 41.29 2.91
N ASN A 35 -17.40 41.73 2.51
CA ASN A 35 -17.64 42.74 1.48
C ASN A 35 -16.94 42.40 0.15
N ILE A 36 -17.07 41.14 -0.29
CA ILE A 36 -16.49 40.62 -1.53
C ILE A 36 -17.61 40.01 -2.37
N GLU A 37 -17.64 40.37 -3.65
CA GLU A 37 -18.60 39.82 -4.60
C GLU A 37 -18.45 38.29 -4.73
N PRO A 38 -19.58 37.54 -4.85
CA PRO A 38 -19.54 36.13 -5.22
C PRO A 38 -18.66 35.89 -6.46
N GLY A 39 -17.88 34.80 -6.43
CA GLY A 39 -16.93 34.42 -7.47
C GLY A 39 -15.61 35.21 -7.48
N ARG A 40 -15.36 36.07 -6.49
CA ARG A 40 -14.11 36.84 -6.34
C ARG A 40 -13.34 36.51 -5.06
N LEU A 41 -13.84 35.60 -4.24
CA LEU A 41 -13.24 35.30 -2.95
C LEU A 41 -11.88 34.60 -3.11
N GLN A 42 -11.71 33.78 -4.14
CA GLN A 42 -10.47 33.06 -4.45
C GLN A 42 -9.26 33.97 -4.67
N ASP A 43 -9.47 35.22 -5.08
CA ASP A 43 -8.40 36.18 -5.35
C ASP A 43 -7.70 36.61 -4.05
N SER A 44 -8.39 36.51 -2.90
CA SER A 44 -7.92 37.08 -1.63
C SER A 44 -8.01 36.14 -0.43
N HIS A 45 -8.77 35.04 -0.53
CA HIS A 45 -9.03 34.11 0.57
C HIS A 45 -8.84 32.65 0.16
N ILE A 46 -8.62 31.81 1.17
CA ILE A 46 -8.70 30.36 1.10
C ILE A 46 -9.85 29.92 2.00
N VAL A 47 -10.62 28.93 1.54
CA VAL A 47 -11.65 28.26 2.33
C VAL A 47 -11.09 26.94 2.86
N VAL A 48 -11.18 26.73 4.16
CA VAL A 48 -10.89 25.42 4.77
C VAL A 48 -12.21 24.78 5.22
N ALA A 49 -12.58 23.68 4.56
CA ALA A 49 -13.78 22.91 4.87
C ALA A 49 -13.50 21.85 5.93
N GLU A 50 -14.38 21.72 6.91
CA GLU A 50 -14.28 20.73 8.01
C GLU A 50 -15.06 19.43 7.73
N ASN A 51 -15.54 19.26 6.50
CA ASN A 51 -16.27 18.12 5.97
C ASN A 51 -15.98 17.96 4.46
N ASP A 52 -16.36 16.80 3.90
CA ASP A 52 -16.24 16.43 2.48
C ASP A 52 -17.62 16.20 1.81
N LEU A 53 -18.63 16.99 2.19
CA LEU A 53 -20.05 16.80 1.79
C LEU A 53 -20.54 17.83 0.76
N CYS A 54 -21.78 17.64 0.27
CA CYS A 54 -22.44 18.44 -0.77
C CYS A 54 -22.31 19.97 -0.65
N GLY A 55 -22.13 20.51 0.57
CA GLY A 55 -21.94 21.94 0.78
C GLY A 55 -20.68 22.52 0.11
N LEU A 56 -19.66 21.69 -0.16
CA LEU A 56 -18.47 22.09 -0.90
C LEU A 56 -18.82 22.63 -2.29
N ASP A 57 -19.80 22.04 -2.98
CA ASP A 57 -20.19 22.50 -4.32
C ASP A 57 -20.76 23.91 -4.28
N GLY A 58 -21.58 24.23 -3.27
CA GLY A 58 -22.07 25.59 -3.04
C GLY A 58 -20.97 26.58 -2.72
N ILE A 59 -19.97 26.16 -1.91
CA ILE A 59 -18.78 26.96 -1.62
C ILE A 59 -18.00 27.23 -2.91
N GLN A 60 -17.70 26.20 -3.69
CA GLN A 60 -16.93 26.32 -4.93
C GLN A 60 -17.63 27.23 -5.93
N TYR A 61 -18.92 27.00 -6.16
CA TYR A 61 -19.71 27.74 -7.13
C TYR A 61 -19.84 29.23 -6.75
N ILE A 62 -20.21 29.52 -5.50
CA ILE A 62 -20.53 30.90 -5.08
C ILE A 62 -19.29 31.71 -4.76
N THR A 63 -18.25 31.11 -4.17
CA THR A 63 -17.06 31.87 -3.77
C THR A 63 -16.00 31.94 -4.85
N GLY A 64 -15.99 30.98 -5.79
CA GLY A 64 -14.91 30.74 -6.75
C GLY A 64 -13.68 30.05 -6.15
N CYS A 65 -13.66 29.78 -4.84
CA CYS A 65 -12.63 28.99 -4.18
C CYS A 65 -12.84 27.51 -4.47
N THR A 66 -12.04 26.93 -5.38
CA THR A 66 -12.17 25.53 -5.81
C THR A 66 -11.01 24.68 -5.33
N ILE A 67 -11.19 23.35 -5.35
CA ILE A 67 -10.10 22.41 -5.05
C ILE A 67 -8.98 22.56 -6.09
N GLY A 68 -9.34 22.86 -7.34
CA GLY A 68 -8.42 22.93 -8.49
C GLY A 68 -7.60 24.22 -8.58
N ASN A 69 -8.07 25.33 -7.99
CA ASN A 69 -7.35 26.60 -7.98
C ASN A 69 -6.70 26.95 -6.62
N ASP A 70 -6.56 25.94 -5.74
CA ASP A 70 -6.04 26.08 -4.37
C ASP A 70 -6.85 27.01 -3.46
N GLY A 71 -8.02 27.48 -3.91
CA GLY A 71 -8.93 28.28 -3.10
C GLY A 71 -9.62 27.49 -2.00
N LEU A 72 -9.72 26.15 -2.12
CA LEU A 72 -10.42 25.28 -1.17
C LEU A 72 -9.53 24.12 -0.69
N VAL A 73 -9.45 23.96 0.62
CA VAL A 73 -8.73 22.88 1.30
C VAL A 73 -9.71 22.09 2.18
N ILE A 74 -9.71 20.76 2.06
CA ILE A 74 -10.52 19.89 2.90
C ILE A 74 -9.68 19.40 4.08
N ARG A 75 -10.14 19.69 5.30
CA ARG A 75 -9.63 19.14 6.56
C ARG A 75 -10.79 18.52 7.31
N ASN A 76 -11.23 17.35 6.81
CA ASN A 76 -12.43 16.70 7.31
C ASN A 76 -12.27 16.29 8.78
N ILE A 77 -13.02 16.95 9.67
CA ILE A 77 -13.17 16.61 11.09
C ILE A 77 -14.63 16.36 11.46
N GLY A 78 -15.48 16.12 10.45
CA GLY A 78 -16.90 15.80 10.59
C GLY A 78 -17.79 16.99 11.00
N LYS A 79 -17.31 18.23 10.91
CA LYS A 79 -18.10 19.42 11.28
C LYS A 79 -18.69 20.10 10.05
N GLN A 80 -19.96 20.50 10.13
CA GLN A 80 -20.62 21.32 9.11
C GLN A 80 -20.13 22.78 9.22
N ALA A 81 -18.90 23.02 8.79
CA ALA A 81 -18.25 24.32 8.92
C ALA A 81 -17.29 24.63 7.77
N PHE A 82 -17.16 25.92 7.47
CA PHE A 82 -16.24 26.49 6.50
C PHE A 82 -15.50 27.68 7.10
N ASN A 83 -14.18 27.70 6.96
CA ASN A 83 -13.31 28.77 7.44
C ASN A 83 -12.86 29.62 6.25
N PHE A 84 -13.24 30.89 6.20
CA PHE A 84 -12.89 31.82 5.13
C PHE A 84 -11.73 32.68 5.62
N ILE A 85 -10.51 32.39 5.17
CA ILE A 85 -9.26 32.91 5.71
C ILE A 85 -8.58 33.80 4.68
N SER A 86 -8.21 35.03 5.05
CA SER A 86 -7.46 35.94 4.19
C SER A 86 -6.06 35.39 3.92
N LYS A 87 -5.68 35.32 2.63
CA LYS A 87 -4.32 34.95 2.20
C LYS A 87 -3.26 35.93 2.73
N LYS A 88 -3.63 37.20 2.91
CA LYS A 88 -2.71 38.26 3.34
C LYS A 88 -2.44 38.24 4.85
N THR A 89 -3.48 38.04 5.66
CA THR A 89 -3.37 38.21 7.13
C THR A 89 -3.42 36.90 7.90
N GLY A 90 -3.87 35.80 7.28
CA GLY A 90 -4.14 34.54 7.97
C GLY A 90 -5.34 34.59 8.94
N GLN A 91 -6.05 35.71 9.01
CA GLN A 91 -7.26 35.87 9.80
C GLN A 91 -8.51 35.62 8.96
N GLY A 92 -9.58 35.19 9.61
CA GLY A 92 -10.81 34.84 8.92
C GLY A 92 -12.00 34.65 9.83
N ILE A 93 -13.09 34.24 9.20
CA ILE A 93 -14.33 33.85 9.88
C ILE A 93 -14.61 32.38 9.65
N ARG A 94 -15.01 31.68 10.69
CA ARG A 94 -15.54 30.33 10.61
C ARG A 94 -17.04 30.37 10.71
N VAL A 95 -17.70 29.85 9.68
CA VAL A 95 -19.15 29.76 9.57
C VAL A 95 -19.55 28.30 9.81
N VAL A 96 -20.37 28.07 10.82
CA VAL A 96 -20.82 26.74 11.25
C VAL A 96 -22.33 26.65 11.11
N LEU A 97 -22.83 25.51 10.65
CA LEU A 97 -24.26 25.21 10.73
C LEU A 97 -24.67 25.10 12.21
N ASN A 98 -25.57 25.96 12.65
CA ASN A 98 -26.03 26.08 14.04
C ASN A 98 -27.25 25.22 14.36
N VAL A 99 -27.69 24.40 13.41
CA VAL A 99 -28.78 23.42 13.54
C VAL A 99 -28.29 22.05 13.04
N PRO A 100 -28.93 20.94 13.44
CA PRO A 100 -28.59 19.64 12.86
C PRO A 100 -28.74 19.65 11.33
N LEU A 101 -27.83 19.03 10.58
CA LEU A 101 -27.99 18.92 9.12
C LEU A 101 -29.26 18.13 8.77
N TRP A 102 -29.49 17.04 9.51
CA TRP A 102 -30.70 16.24 9.51
C TRP A 102 -31.31 16.21 10.91
N GLU A 103 -32.63 16.22 11.00
CA GLU A 103 -33.36 16.25 12.28
C GLU A 103 -33.48 14.86 12.92
N SER A 104 -33.30 13.80 12.14
CA SER A 104 -33.34 12.42 12.59
C SER A 104 -32.40 11.53 11.75
N ALA A 105 -32.16 10.31 12.21
CA ALA A 105 -31.35 9.33 11.49
C ALA A 105 -32.10 8.65 10.33
N GLU A 106 -33.43 8.71 10.30
CA GLU A 106 -34.26 7.97 9.34
C GLU A 106 -33.94 8.30 7.87
N PRO A 107 -33.82 9.57 7.44
CA PRO A 107 -33.39 9.89 6.07
C PRO A 107 -32.00 9.36 5.72
N LEU A 108 -31.10 9.24 6.70
CA LEU A 108 -29.76 8.71 6.51
C LEU A 108 -29.77 7.18 6.33
N LEU A 109 -30.66 6.48 7.03
CA LEU A 109 -30.87 5.04 6.83
C LEU A 109 -31.43 4.76 5.43
N LEU A 110 -32.40 5.56 4.98
CA LEU A 110 -32.91 5.47 3.61
C LEU A 110 -31.83 5.78 2.57
N HIS A 111 -31.02 6.82 2.79
CA HIS A 111 -29.90 7.15 1.93
C HIS A 111 -28.92 5.97 1.77
N ALA A 112 -28.59 5.28 2.87
CA ALA A 112 -27.71 4.11 2.84
C ALA A 112 -28.31 2.96 2.01
N LYS A 113 -29.62 2.71 2.12
CA LYS A 113 -30.31 1.72 1.27
C LYS A 113 -30.28 2.11 -0.21
N VAL A 114 -30.53 3.38 -0.52
CA VAL A 114 -30.51 3.90 -1.91
C VAL A 114 -29.11 3.77 -2.51
N LYS A 115 -28.06 4.19 -1.79
CA LYS A 115 -26.67 4.14 -2.25
C LYS A 115 -26.19 2.71 -2.50
N ASN A 116 -26.64 1.76 -1.69
CA ASN A 116 -26.26 0.35 -1.80
C ASN A 116 -27.18 -0.44 -2.75
N GLY A 117 -28.12 0.20 -3.46
CA GLY A 117 -29.03 -0.47 -4.39
C GLY A 117 -30.06 -1.41 -3.72
N LYS A 118 -30.34 -1.22 -2.42
CA LYS A 118 -31.23 -2.07 -1.62
C LYS A 118 -32.59 -1.43 -1.31
N ALA A 119 -32.80 -0.17 -1.70
CA ALA A 119 -34.05 0.53 -1.46
C ALA A 119 -35.14 0.07 -2.42
N THR A 120 -36.36 -0.09 -1.89
CA THR A 120 -37.57 -0.17 -2.70
C THR A 120 -37.84 1.14 -3.44
N GLU A 121 -38.74 1.11 -4.43
CA GLU A 121 -39.15 2.32 -5.15
C GLU A 121 -39.78 3.35 -4.21
N GLN A 122 -40.58 2.91 -3.24
CA GLN A 122 -41.21 3.78 -2.25
C GLN A 122 -40.17 4.43 -1.34
N GLU A 123 -39.23 3.66 -0.78
CA GLU A 123 -38.14 4.19 0.05
C GLU A 123 -37.27 5.21 -0.71
N ARG A 124 -37.07 5.01 -2.02
CA ARG A 124 -36.38 5.97 -2.88
C ARG A 124 -37.17 7.28 -3.00
N LYS A 125 -38.49 7.20 -3.22
CA LYS A 125 -39.37 8.38 -3.28
C LYS A 125 -39.38 9.13 -1.95
N ASP A 126 -39.47 8.40 -0.83
CA ASP A 126 -39.49 8.97 0.52
C ASP A 126 -38.17 9.69 0.84
N PHE A 127 -37.02 9.09 0.48
CA PHE A 127 -35.72 9.74 0.64
C PHE A 127 -35.61 11.02 -0.20
N ILE A 128 -36.00 10.98 -1.47
CA ILE A 128 -35.94 12.15 -2.36
C ILE A 128 -36.79 13.29 -1.80
N LYS A 129 -38.01 12.98 -1.34
CA LYS A 129 -38.92 13.95 -0.71
C LYS A 129 -38.30 14.55 0.56
N ALA A 130 -37.87 13.71 1.51
CA ALA A 130 -37.27 14.17 2.77
C ALA A 130 -36.01 15.02 2.54
N ARG A 131 -35.17 14.65 1.55
CA ARG A 131 -33.98 15.41 1.15
C ARG A 131 -34.33 16.79 0.61
N PHE A 132 -35.32 16.87 -0.26
CA PHE A 132 -35.79 18.13 -0.82
C PHE A 132 -36.38 19.05 0.26
N GLU A 133 -37.32 18.53 1.05
CA GLU A 133 -38.00 19.29 2.12
C GLU A 133 -37.01 19.82 3.15
N ARG A 134 -36.04 19.00 3.57
CA ARG A 134 -35.00 19.46 4.50
C ARG A 134 -34.08 20.50 3.88
N GLY A 135 -33.69 20.34 2.62
CA GLY A 135 -32.90 21.35 1.89
C GLY A 135 -33.62 22.69 1.80
N GLN A 136 -34.91 22.67 1.44
CA GLN A 136 -35.75 23.86 1.36
C GLN A 136 -35.87 24.55 2.73
N LYS A 137 -36.14 23.78 3.79
CA LYS A 137 -36.22 24.31 5.17
C LYS A 137 -34.94 25.04 5.57
N LEU A 138 -33.75 24.53 5.23
CA LEU A 138 -32.49 25.22 5.52
C LEU A 138 -32.30 26.49 4.70
N LEU A 139 -32.74 26.52 3.43
CA LEU A 139 -32.71 27.73 2.60
C LEU A 139 -33.61 28.84 3.15
N ASP A 140 -34.73 28.49 3.78
CA ASP A 140 -35.72 29.44 4.28
C ASP A 140 -35.43 29.94 5.71
N LEU A 141 -34.54 29.29 6.46
CA LEU A 141 -34.17 29.74 7.81
C LEU A 141 -33.44 31.09 7.79
N PRO A 142 -33.69 32.00 8.75
CA PRO A 142 -32.88 33.21 8.93
C PRO A 142 -31.40 32.89 9.17
N ASP A 143 -30.50 33.76 8.68
CA ASP A 143 -29.05 33.55 8.80
C ASP A 143 -28.61 33.40 10.26
N GLU A 144 -29.20 34.18 11.17
CA GLU A 144 -28.87 34.20 12.61
C GLU A 144 -29.26 32.90 13.33
N GLN A 145 -30.24 32.18 12.80
CA GLN A 145 -30.64 30.87 13.31
C GLN A 145 -29.82 29.75 12.67
N LEU A 146 -29.54 29.88 11.36
CA LEU A 146 -28.85 28.86 10.57
C LEU A 146 -27.34 28.83 10.84
N LEU A 147 -26.71 29.98 11.05
CA LEU A 147 -25.26 30.15 11.02
C LEU A 147 -24.73 30.66 12.36
N LYS A 148 -23.65 30.04 12.84
CA LYS A 148 -22.86 30.54 13.96
C LYS A 148 -21.47 30.94 13.48
N LEU A 149 -21.04 32.14 13.85
CA LEU A 149 -19.74 32.68 13.47
C LEU A 149 -18.76 32.68 14.63
N THR A 150 -17.51 32.33 14.32
CA THR A 150 -16.38 32.48 15.24
C THR A 150 -15.16 33.01 14.49
N PRO A 151 -14.42 34.00 15.03
CA PRO A 151 -13.14 34.40 14.46
C PRO A 151 -12.17 33.23 14.41
N VAL A 152 -11.34 33.16 13.37
CA VAL A 152 -10.24 32.19 13.30
C VAL A 152 -8.96 32.85 12.83
N ALA A 153 -7.85 32.32 13.29
CA ALA A 153 -6.53 32.59 12.76
C ALA A 153 -5.90 31.27 12.37
N HIS A 154 -5.50 31.12 11.11
CA HIS A 154 -4.85 29.92 10.61
C HIS A 154 -3.70 30.31 9.70
N SER A 155 -2.58 29.60 9.77
CA SER A 155 -1.48 29.82 8.81
C SER A 155 -1.95 29.39 7.42
N ALA A 156 -2.12 30.36 6.53
CA ALA A 156 -2.36 30.13 5.11
C ALA A 156 -1.06 29.60 4.48
N GLN A 157 -0.67 28.37 4.81
CA GLN A 157 0.40 27.69 4.10
C GLN A 157 -0.14 27.27 2.73
N GLU A 158 0.39 27.91 1.69
CA GLU A 158 0.20 27.45 0.32
C GLU A 158 0.75 26.02 0.21
N ARG A 159 -0.08 25.10 -0.27
CA ARG A 159 0.35 23.73 -0.54
C ARG A 159 0.92 23.69 -1.96
N VAL A 160 2.21 23.41 -2.09
CA VAL A 160 2.77 22.97 -3.36
C VAL A 160 2.10 21.64 -3.74
N ARG A 161 1.43 21.60 -4.89
CA ARG A 161 0.77 20.38 -5.40
C ARG A 161 1.46 19.78 -6.61
N LEU A 162 2.20 20.59 -7.36
CA LEU A 162 2.92 20.15 -8.54
C LEU A 162 4.36 19.85 -8.15
N PHE A 163 4.78 18.63 -8.47
CA PHE A 163 6.13 18.14 -8.25
C PHE A 163 6.62 17.48 -9.54
N PRO A 164 7.96 17.36 -9.72
CA PRO A 164 8.48 16.54 -10.80
C PRO A 164 7.87 15.12 -10.74
N SER A 165 7.74 14.52 -11.92
CA SER A 165 7.22 13.16 -12.04
C SER A 165 8.36 12.19 -12.34
N VAL A 166 8.28 11.01 -11.72
CA VAL A 166 9.13 9.85 -12.02
C VAL A 166 8.27 8.72 -12.59
N LYS A 167 8.89 7.77 -13.29
CA LYS A 167 8.17 6.59 -13.77
C LYS A 167 8.13 5.52 -12.68
N CYS A 168 6.95 4.96 -12.45
CA CYS A 168 6.80 3.79 -11.60
C CYS A 168 7.56 2.60 -12.21
N SER A 169 8.41 1.97 -11.42
CA SER A 169 9.30 0.88 -11.83
C SER A 169 8.52 -0.36 -12.26
N LEU A 170 7.27 -0.53 -11.81
CA LEU A 170 6.35 -1.60 -12.21
C LEU A 170 5.45 -1.21 -13.39
N CYS A 171 4.44 -0.35 -13.19
CA CYS A 171 3.45 -0.05 -14.23
C CYS A 171 3.94 0.93 -15.32
N GLN A 172 5.10 1.56 -15.15
CA GLN A 172 5.68 2.56 -16.07
C GLN A 172 4.90 3.88 -16.22
N GLU A 173 3.80 4.04 -15.49
CA GLU A 173 3.04 5.29 -15.44
C GLU A 173 3.83 6.37 -14.69
N ALA A 174 3.63 7.64 -15.08
CA ALA A 174 4.25 8.79 -14.43
C ALA A 174 3.53 9.12 -13.13
N VAL A 175 4.29 9.32 -12.05
CA VAL A 175 3.77 9.67 -10.73
C VAL A 175 4.63 10.77 -10.12
N MET A 176 3.98 11.75 -9.50
CA MET A 176 4.67 12.84 -8.81
C MET A 176 5.51 12.30 -7.64
N GLU A 177 6.75 12.79 -7.53
CA GLU A 177 7.76 12.30 -6.57
C GLU A 177 7.26 12.10 -5.13
N PRO A 178 6.46 13.00 -4.52
CA PRO A 178 6.00 12.80 -3.14
C PRO A 178 5.02 11.64 -2.94
N TYR A 179 4.47 11.09 -4.01
CA TYR A 179 3.51 9.98 -3.99
C TYR A 179 4.15 8.62 -4.31
N VAL A 180 5.47 8.59 -4.42
CA VAL A 180 6.26 7.42 -4.76
C VAL A 180 6.99 6.90 -3.53
N SER A 181 7.00 5.58 -3.37
CA SER A 181 7.91 4.91 -2.43
C SER A 181 9.19 4.52 -3.16
N ASN A 182 10.35 4.80 -2.58
CA ASN A 182 11.64 4.35 -3.11
C ASN A 182 12.09 3.10 -2.35
N ILE A 183 12.19 1.98 -3.05
CA ILE A 183 12.71 0.71 -2.52
C ILE A 183 13.93 0.31 -3.34
N GLU A 184 15.13 0.51 -2.78
CA GLU A 184 16.40 0.16 -3.43
C GLU A 184 16.53 0.73 -4.85
N GLY A 185 16.22 2.03 -5.00
CA GLY A 185 16.24 2.71 -6.30
C GLY A 185 14.99 2.48 -7.16
N ASN A 186 14.10 1.55 -6.79
CA ASN A 186 12.83 1.34 -7.47
C ASN A 186 11.77 2.31 -6.95
N HIS A 187 11.38 3.25 -7.80
CA HIS A 187 10.23 4.12 -7.59
C HIS A 187 8.93 3.34 -7.78
N LEU A 188 8.09 3.20 -6.76
CA LEU A 188 6.79 2.51 -6.82
C LEU A 188 5.65 3.48 -6.56
N CYS A 189 4.64 3.50 -7.45
CA CYS A 189 3.38 4.16 -7.17
C CYS A 189 2.62 3.44 -6.05
N GLN A 190 1.65 4.11 -5.43
CA GLN A 190 0.86 3.54 -4.34
C GLN A 190 0.17 2.23 -4.74
N ASP A 191 -0.35 2.15 -5.96
CA ASP A 191 -0.99 0.95 -6.50
C ASP A 191 -0.02 -0.19 -6.82
N CYS A 192 1.27 0.11 -6.98
CA CYS A 192 2.31 -0.87 -7.30
C CYS A 192 3.18 -1.23 -6.08
N ASN A 193 3.00 -0.56 -4.94
CA ASN A 193 3.82 -0.82 -3.76
C ASN A 193 3.46 -2.19 -3.15
N ILE A 194 4.23 -3.22 -3.53
CA ILE A 194 4.01 -4.60 -3.09
C ILE A 194 4.14 -4.78 -1.58
N TYR A 195 4.99 -3.98 -0.91
CA TYR A 195 5.21 -4.07 0.53
C TYR A 195 3.98 -3.58 1.29
N GLU A 196 3.39 -2.46 0.87
CA GLU A 196 2.13 -1.97 1.45
C GLU A 196 0.96 -2.91 1.16
N LYS A 197 0.88 -3.51 -0.05
CA LYS A 197 -0.12 -4.54 -0.36
C LYS A 197 -0.03 -5.73 0.60
N ILE A 198 1.17 -6.25 0.82
CA ILE A 198 1.40 -7.38 1.72
C ILE A 198 1.12 -7.00 3.17
N ARG A 199 1.54 -5.80 3.60
CA ARG A 199 1.23 -5.26 4.94
C ARG A 199 -0.27 -5.14 5.17
N ASN A 200 -1.02 -4.60 4.22
CA ASN A 200 -2.47 -4.47 4.31
C ASN A 200 -3.14 -5.85 4.37
N TYR A 201 -2.70 -6.81 3.55
CA TYR A 201 -3.18 -8.19 3.61
C TYR A 201 -2.94 -8.82 4.99
N MET A 202 -1.72 -8.67 5.55
CA MET A 202 -1.39 -9.15 6.88
C MET A 202 -2.28 -8.50 7.97
N ARG A 203 -2.53 -7.19 7.88
CA ARG A 203 -3.43 -6.48 8.79
C ARG A 203 -4.87 -7.00 8.70
N GLU A 204 -5.36 -7.25 7.49
CA GLU A 204 -6.69 -7.84 7.27
C GLU A 204 -6.80 -9.25 7.85
N LEU A 205 -5.76 -10.08 7.70
CA LEU A 205 -5.74 -11.42 8.31
C LEU A 205 -5.86 -11.33 9.84
N CYS A 206 -5.16 -10.38 10.47
CA CYS A 206 -5.21 -10.19 11.92
C CYS A 206 -6.60 -9.73 12.38
N ASN A 207 -7.20 -8.79 11.67
CA ASN A 207 -8.53 -8.26 11.99
C ASN A 207 -9.64 -9.31 11.84
N LYS A 208 -9.60 -10.12 10.78
CA LYS A 208 -10.63 -11.16 10.53
C LYS A 208 -10.61 -12.29 11.56
N GLN A 209 -9.45 -12.55 12.16
CA GLN A 209 -9.22 -13.66 13.08
C GLN A 209 -9.19 -13.22 14.56
N ASP A 210 -9.49 -11.94 14.81
CA ASP A 210 -9.41 -11.32 16.14
C ASP A 210 -8.05 -11.60 16.83
N LEU A 211 -6.98 -11.50 16.03
CA LEU A 211 -5.60 -11.72 16.47
C LEU A 211 -4.92 -10.42 16.90
N SER A 212 -5.45 -9.26 16.51
CA SER A 212 -4.94 -7.94 16.90
C SER A 212 -5.15 -7.64 18.38
N GLU A 213 -6.19 -8.19 19.02
CA GLU A 213 -6.45 -8.04 20.45
C GLU A 213 -5.67 -9.05 21.31
N LYS A 214 -5.24 -10.16 20.69
CA LYS A 214 -4.42 -11.18 21.34
C LYS A 214 -2.99 -10.68 21.33
N ASN A 215 -2.38 -10.47 22.50
CA ASN A 215 -0.97 -10.06 22.65
C ASN A 215 -0.02 -11.16 22.16
N ILE A 216 -0.01 -11.44 20.85
CA ILE A 216 0.85 -12.45 20.23
C ILE A 216 2.27 -11.93 20.30
N LYS A 217 3.05 -12.57 21.17
CA LYS A 217 4.49 -12.33 21.28
C LYS A 217 5.17 -13.08 20.15
N ILE A 218 5.91 -12.34 19.34
CA ILE A 218 6.76 -12.90 18.31
C ILE A 218 8.19 -12.83 18.82
N THR A 219 8.91 -13.94 18.75
CA THR A 219 10.36 -13.98 18.97
C THR A 219 11.05 -14.29 17.66
N GLY A 220 11.98 -13.42 17.26
CA GLY A 220 12.94 -13.69 16.20
C GLY A 220 14.25 -14.13 16.78
N THR A 221 14.71 -15.32 16.42
CA THR A 221 16.05 -15.80 16.77
C THR A 221 16.90 -15.95 15.53
N ILE A 222 18.17 -15.56 15.65
CA ILE A 222 19.20 -15.90 14.67
C ILE A 222 19.59 -17.36 14.86
N LEU A 223 19.37 -18.19 13.84
CA LEU A 223 19.77 -19.59 13.92
C LEU A 223 21.29 -19.75 13.76
N SER A 224 21.87 -20.65 14.56
CA SER A 224 23.20 -21.19 14.27
C SER A 224 23.20 -21.98 12.96
N VAL A 225 24.38 -22.25 12.40
CA VAL A 225 24.50 -23.05 11.17
C VAL A 225 23.84 -24.42 11.34
N HIS A 226 24.06 -25.07 12.49
CA HIS A 226 23.49 -26.39 12.77
C HIS A 226 21.96 -26.34 12.90
N GLU A 227 21.41 -25.31 13.52
CA GLU A 227 19.96 -25.12 13.62
C GLU A 227 19.33 -24.80 12.25
N ALA A 228 19.99 -23.97 11.44
CA ALA A 228 19.47 -23.53 10.15
C ALA A 228 19.47 -24.61 9.08
N ILE A 229 20.55 -25.42 8.98
CA ILE A 229 20.72 -26.40 7.90
C ILE A 229 21.20 -27.78 8.35
N GLY A 230 21.40 -28.02 9.64
CA GLY A 230 21.91 -29.30 10.14
C GLY A 230 23.41 -29.50 9.88
N SER A 231 23.80 -30.69 9.45
CA SER A 231 25.18 -31.05 9.11
C SER A 231 25.29 -31.56 7.67
N PRO A 232 25.03 -30.69 6.68
CA PRO A 232 25.12 -31.09 5.29
C PRO A 232 26.55 -31.48 4.93
N ALA A 233 26.69 -32.48 4.04
CA ALA A 233 28.00 -32.95 3.58
C ALA A 233 28.82 -31.85 2.90
N ARG A 234 28.16 -30.89 2.26
CA ARG A 234 28.81 -29.75 1.61
C ARG A 234 29.12 -28.62 2.58
N LYS A 235 30.18 -27.86 2.27
CA LYS A 235 30.74 -26.79 3.10
C LYS A 235 30.70 -25.40 2.47
N ASP A 236 30.00 -25.25 1.35
CA ASP A 236 30.06 -24.07 0.50
C ASP A 236 28.85 -23.12 0.61
N PHE A 237 27.87 -23.44 1.48
CA PHE A 237 26.66 -22.65 1.66
C PHE A 237 26.93 -21.27 2.30
N PRO A 238 26.19 -20.20 1.89
CA PRO A 238 26.32 -18.87 2.49
C PRO A 238 26.16 -18.85 4.02
N LEU A 239 25.21 -19.64 4.56
CA LEU A 239 24.97 -19.79 6.00
C LEU A 239 26.21 -20.31 6.76
N GLN A 240 26.96 -21.26 6.17
CA GLN A 240 28.17 -21.82 6.78
C GLN A 240 29.34 -20.82 6.80
N LYS A 241 29.38 -19.95 5.79
CA LYS A 241 30.37 -18.87 5.68
C LYS A 241 30.02 -17.66 6.55
N GLY A 242 28.83 -17.63 7.14
CA GLY A 242 28.35 -16.55 8.02
C GLY A 242 27.90 -15.28 7.30
N LYS A 243 27.81 -15.31 5.96
CA LYS A 243 27.44 -14.14 5.13
C LYS A 243 25.96 -13.83 5.17
N GLU A 244 25.15 -14.87 5.26
CA GLU A 244 23.72 -14.77 5.48
C GLU A 244 23.39 -15.50 6.77
N LYS A 245 22.28 -15.10 7.38
CA LYS A 245 21.68 -15.79 8.51
C LYS A 245 20.19 -15.97 8.25
N LEU A 246 19.65 -16.97 8.94
CA LEU A 246 18.23 -17.23 8.95
C LEU A 246 17.62 -16.65 10.21
N VAL A 247 16.65 -15.76 10.03
CA VAL A 247 15.79 -15.26 11.10
C VAL A 247 14.55 -16.14 11.15
N GLN A 248 14.23 -16.66 12.33
CA GLN A 248 13.04 -17.47 12.57
C GLN A 248 12.08 -16.72 13.49
N ALA A 249 10.87 -16.45 13.00
CA ALA A 249 9.76 -15.99 13.80
C ALA A 249 8.92 -17.19 14.28
N GLU A 250 8.42 -17.09 15.50
CA GLU A 250 7.47 -18.06 16.08
C GLU A 250 6.18 -17.37 16.51
N ILE A 251 5.04 -17.98 16.16
CA ILE A 251 3.70 -17.60 16.62
C ILE A 251 2.96 -18.87 17.02
N ASP A 252 2.70 -19.04 18.32
CA ASP A 252 1.95 -20.17 18.89
C ASP A 252 2.45 -21.55 18.40
N GLY A 253 3.78 -21.72 18.35
CA GLY A 253 4.44 -22.95 17.87
C GLY A 253 4.58 -23.08 16.36
N PHE A 254 4.03 -22.16 15.57
CA PHE A 254 4.21 -22.13 14.11
C PHE A 254 5.41 -21.28 13.74
N LEU A 255 6.28 -21.81 12.89
CA LEU A 255 7.55 -21.17 12.53
C LEU A 255 7.51 -20.59 11.12
N GLY A 256 8.17 -19.46 10.95
CA GLY A 256 8.38 -18.84 9.65
C GLY A 256 9.77 -18.27 9.57
N GLN A 257 10.46 -18.52 8.45
CA GLN A 257 11.86 -18.15 8.31
C GLN A 257 12.10 -17.22 7.12
N ALA A 258 13.10 -16.35 7.27
CA ALA A 258 13.59 -15.47 6.22
C ALA A 258 15.12 -15.32 6.31
N PHE A 259 15.78 -15.32 5.16
CA PHE A 259 17.21 -15.01 5.03
C PHE A 259 17.46 -13.50 5.15
N THR A 260 18.58 -13.13 5.75
CA THR A 260 19.04 -11.74 5.83
C THR A 260 20.56 -11.66 6.00
N ASP A 261 21.13 -10.57 5.52
CA ASP A 261 22.51 -10.12 5.77
C ASP A 261 22.61 -9.18 6.99
N MET A 262 21.48 -8.72 7.53
CA MET A 262 21.40 -7.87 8.73
C MET A 262 20.68 -8.57 9.90
N PRO A 263 21.23 -9.67 10.44
CA PRO A 263 20.58 -10.45 11.47
C PRO A 263 20.59 -9.76 12.83
N LYS A 264 19.43 -9.72 13.49
CA LYS A 264 19.30 -9.30 14.89
C LYS A 264 18.07 -9.96 15.51
N ASP A 265 18.19 -10.34 16.77
CA ASP A 265 17.06 -10.91 17.51
C ASP A 265 15.98 -9.85 17.74
N PHE A 266 14.73 -10.28 17.80
CA PHE A 266 13.62 -9.39 18.12
C PHE A 266 12.59 -10.07 19.04
N SER A 267 11.90 -9.25 19.82
CA SER A 267 10.71 -9.65 20.56
C SER A 267 9.73 -8.49 20.52
N GLY A 268 8.48 -8.76 20.17
CA GLY A 268 7.46 -7.72 20.07
C GLY A 268 6.07 -8.27 19.82
N LYS A 269 5.10 -7.37 19.70
CA LYS A 269 3.71 -7.71 19.34
C LYS A 269 3.54 -7.79 17.83
N LEU A 270 2.55 -8.56 17.39
CA LEU A 270 2.18 -8.65 15.96
C LEU A 270 1.87 -7.29 15.32
N GLU A 271 1.13 -6.43 16.02
CA GLU A 271 0.82 -5.08 15.53
C GLU A 271 2.08 -4.21 15.37
N GLU A 272 3.06 -4.37 16.26
CA GLU A 272 4.35 -3.66 16.16
C GLU A 272 5.11 -4.10 14.91
N VAL A 273 5.08 -5.39 14.58
CA VAL A 273 5.69 -5.92 13.35
C VAL A 273 4.97 -5.42 12.10
N ILE A 274 3.63 -5.39 12.09
CA ILE A 274 2.84 -4.85 10.97
C ILE A 274 3.16 -3.37 10.72
N ALA A 275 3.37 -2.60 11.80
CA ALA A 275 3.70 -1.19 11.73
C ALA A 275 5.17 -0.89 11.41
N LEU A 276 6.05 -1.90 11.31
CA LEU A 276 7.47 -1.68 11.04
C LEU A 276 7.67 -0.96 9.70
N PRO A 277 8.50 0.11 9.66
CA PRO A 277 8.98 0.64 8.39
C PRO A 277 9.85 -0.41 7.70
N LEU A 278 9.56 -0.71 6.43
CA LEU A 278 10.24 -1.75 5.64
C LEU A 278 11.41 -1.17 4.84
N ASP A 279 12.18 -0.30 5.48
CA ASP A 279 13.24 0.55 4.90
C ASP A 279 14.63 -0.11 4.92
N ASN A 280 14.80 -1.30 5.49
CA ASN A 280 16.06 -2.05 5.50
C ASN A 280 15.85 -3.57 5.59
N ASN A 281 16.90 -4.34 5.30
CA ASN A 281 16.88 -5.81 5.25
C ASN A 281 16.54 -6.46 6.60
N TYR A 282 16.98 -5.87 7.71
CA TYR A 282 16.67 -6.36 9.05
C TYR A 282 15.15 -6.33 9.32
N ARG A 283 14.51 -5.17 9.12
CA ARG A 283 13.07 -4.99 9.37
C ARG A 283 12.22 -5.81 8.38
N ARG A 284 12.65 -5.89 7.11
CA ARG A 284 12.02 -6.77 6.12
C ARG A 284 12.11 -8.24 6.54
N ALA A 285 13.26 -8.71 7.01
CA ALA A 285 13.42 -10.10 7.48
C ALA A 285 12.48 -10.43 8.65
N ILE A 286 12.35 -9.53 9.63
CA ILE A 286 11.38 -9.66 10.72
C ILE A 286 9.96 -9.75 10.18
N PHE A 287 9.59 -8.82 9.31
CA PHE A 287 8.25 -8.74 8.77
C PHE A 287 7.88 -10.01 7.99
N PHE A 288 8.74 -10.48 7.08
CA PHE A 288 8.46 -11.64 6.23
C PHE A 288 8.57 -12.97 6.98
N SER A 289 9.50 -13.13 7.92
CA SER A 289 9.51 -14.32 8.79
C SER A 289 8.23 -14.41 9.63
N THR A 290 7.76 -13.28 10.17
CA THR A 290 6.49 -13.19 10.91
C THR A 290 5.29 -13.48 10.01
N LEU A 291 5.24 -12.90 8.80
CA LEU A 291 4.19 -13.18 7.82
C LEU A 291 4.10 -14.67 7.50
N ASN A 292 5.25 -15.31 7.27
CA ASN A 292 5.33 -16.73 6.97
C ASN A 292 4.80 -17.57 8.15
N SER A 293 5.21 -17.26 9.38
CA SER A 293 4.74 -17.92 10.61
C SER A 293 3.22 -17.75 10.80
N LEU A 294 2.70 -16.52 10.63
CA LEU A 294 1.27 -16.22 10.75
C LEU A 294 0.45 -16.97 9.71
N MET A 295 0.88 -16.98 8.45
CA MET A 295 0.15 -17.67 7.39
C MET A 295 0.21 -19.19 7.53
N ALA A 296 1.30 -19.74 8.08
CA ALA A 296 1.41 -21.15 8.44
C ALA A 296 0.43 -21.51 9.57
N LYS A 297 0.37 -20.71 10.64
CA LYS A 297 -0.61 -20.86 11.73
C LYS A 297 -2.05 -20.89 11.22
N LEU A 298 -2.37 -20.07 10.22
CA LEU A 298 -3.70 -19.98 9.62
C LEU A 298 -3.97 -21.08 8.58
N GLY A 299 -3.02 -21.99 8.32
CA GLY A 299 -3.14 -23.05 7.32
C GLY A 299 -3.23 -22.53 5.88
N LEU A 300 -2.75 -21.31 5.61
CA LEU A 300 -2.81 -20.68 4.30
C LEU A 300 -1.62 -21.06 3.40
N ILE A 301 -0.49 -21.40 4.02
CA ILE A 301 0.74 -21.85 3.38
C ILE A 301 1.41 -22.92 4.24
N ASP A 302 2.32 -23.65 3.63
CA ASP A 302 3.21 -24.63 4.24
C ASP A 302 4.67 -24.37 3.78
N HIS A 303 5.60 -25.24 4.17
CA HIS A 303 7.01 -25.16 3.76
C HIS A 303 7.61 -23.78 4.10
N THR A 304 7.57 -23.40 5.37
CA THR A 304 8.04 -22.09 5.87
C THR A 304 9.36 -22.17 6.62
N ILE A 305 9.87 -23.39 6.85
CA ILE A 305 11.12 -23.68 7.53
C ILE A 305 12.12 -24.28 6.54
N HIS A 306 13.35 -23.82 6.49
CA HIS A 306 14.35 -24.25 5.54
C HIS A 306 14.70 -25.73 5.73
N CYS A 307 14.95 -26.42 4.61
CA CYS A 307 15.36 -27.81 4.58
C CYS A 307 16.71 -28.04 5.29
N ARG A 308 16.93 -29.25 5.81
CA ARG A 308 18.14 -29.64 6.57
C ARG A 308 18.87 -30.82 5.92
N ASP A 309 20.15 -30.96 6.24
CA ASP A 309 21.00 -32.11 5.88
C ASP A 309 21.05 -32.38 4.36
N GLU A 310 20.45 -33.48 3.89
CA GLU A 310 20.37 -33.83 2.46
C GLU A 310 19.25 -33.09 1.70
N GLY A 311 18.39 -32.38 2.42
CA GLY A 311 17.26 -31.62 1.88
C GLY A 311 17.64 -30.69 0.73
N PRO A 312 18.68 -29.84 0.82
CA PRO A 312 19.09 -28.98 -0.28
C PRO A 312 19.37 -29.73 -1.59
N THR A 313 20.05 -30.88 -1.52
CA THR A 313 20.39 -31.71 -2.69
C THR A 313 19.14 -32.39 -3.27
N LYS A 314 18.26 -32.94 -2.41
CA LYS A 314 16.99 -33.54 -2.83
C LYS A 314 16.06 -32.50 -3.47
N CYS A 315 16.01 -31.31 -2.89
CA CYS A 315 15.23 -30.18 -3.38
C CYS A 315 15.69 -29.77 -4.78
N ALA A 316 17.01 -29.66 -4.99
CA ALA A 316 17.59 -29.34 -6.28
C ALA A 316 17.28 -30.40 -7.35
N ALA A 317 17.36 -31.70 -7.01
CA ALA A 317 17.00 -32.78 -7.93
C ALA A 317 15.51 -32.74 -8.32
N LYS A 318 14.62 -32.50 -7.34
CA LYS A 318 13.18 -32.31 -7.58
C LYS A 318 12.90 -31.08 -8.46
N LEU A 319 13.61 -29.97 -8.26
CA LEU A 319 13.49 -28.77 -9.08
C LEU A 319 13.89 -29.07 -10.52
N ALA A 320 15.04 -29.70 -10.75
CA ALA A 320 15.50 -30.06 -12.09
C ALA A 320 14.52 -31.02 -12.79
N ALA A 321 13.91 -31.96 -12.06
CA ALA A 321 12.87 -32.83 -12.59
C ALA A 321 11.62 -32.06 -13.00
N LYS A 322 11.09 -31.19 -12.13
CA LYS A 322 9.93 -30.32 -12.44
C LYS A 322 10.21 -29.43 -13.65
N ILE A 323 11.40 -28.84 -13.74
CA ILE A 323 11.77 -27.98 -14.87
C ILE A 323 11.76 -28.78 -16.17
N SER A 324 12.32 -30.00 -16.18
CA SER A 324 12.28 -30.82 -17.38
C SER A 324 10.89 -31.29 -17.77
N GLU A 325 10.04 -31.60 -16.80
CA GLU A 325 8.66 -32.00 -17.06
C GLU A 325 7.84 -30.85 -17.64
N GLN A 326 8.00 -29.63 -17.10
CA GLN A 326 7.15 -28.50 -17.44
C GLN A 326 7.69 -27.62 -18.59
N TYR A 327 9.01 -27.52 -18.72
CA TYR A 327 9.68 -26.61 -19.68
C TYR A 327 10.64 -27.33 -20.63
N GLY A 328 10.83 -28.65 -20.49
CA GLY A 328 11.70 -29.43 -21.37
C GLY A 328 13.19 -29.20 -21.10
N ASN A 329 13.86 -28.40 -21.94
CA ASN A 329 15.29 -28.11 -21.85
C ASN A 329 15.58 -26.60 -22.03
N PRO A 330 15.10 -25.74 -21.11
CA PRO A 330 15.23 -24.29 -21.24
C PRO A 330 16.66 -23.79 -21.03
N HIS A 331 16.96 -22.60 -21.55
CA HIS A 331 18.03 -21.75 -21.01
C HIS A 331 17.60 -21.15 -19.67
N ILE A 332 18.39 -21.35 -18.61
CA ILE A 332 18.03 -20.95 -17.25
C ILE A 332 18.92 -19.81 -16.76
N ALA A 333 18.29 -18.73 -16.30
CA ALA A 333 18.97 -17.67 -15.54
C ALA A 333 18.69 -17.86 -14.04
N LEU A 334 19.72 -18.23 -13.27
CA LEU A 334 19.65 -18.44 -11.83
C LEU A 334 20.16 -17.20 -11.08
N PHE A 335 19.27 -16.47 -10.41
CA PHE A 335 19.57 -15.31 -9.57
C PHE A 335 19.60 -15.69 -8.09
N GLY A 336 20.79 -15.61 -7.49
CA GLY A 336 21.11 -16.01 -6.12
C GLY A 336 21.80 -17.38 -6.10
N LEU A 337 23.07 -17.43 -5.77
CA LEU A 337 23.83 -18.67 -5.77
C LEU A 337 23.38 -19.60 -4.64
N GLN A 338 22.50 -20.54 -4.97
CA GLN A 338 22.23 -21.71 -4.16
C GLN A 338 23.04 -22.89 -4.74
N PRO A 339 24.11 -23.37 -4.07
CA PRO A 339 25.06 -24.24 -4.76
C PRO A 339 24.54 -25.64 -5.10
N ALA A 340 23.42 -26.11 -4.54
CA ALA A 340 22.82 -27.41 -4.87
C ALA A 340 21.94 -27.30 -6.11
N ILE A 341 21.16 -26.22 -6.20
CA ILE A 341 20.38 -25.87 -7.37
C ILE A 341 21.32 -25.59 -8.54
N ALA A 342 22.35 -24.76 -8.34
CA ALA A 342 23.35 -24.45 -9.37
C ALA A 342 24.00 -25.73 -9.94
N ASP A 343 24.51 -26.61 -9.07
CA ASP A 343 25.15 -27.85 -9.48
C ASP A 343 24.19 -28.78 -10.26
N ALA A 344 22.99 -29.00 -9.74
CA ALA A 344 22.00 -29.87 -10.40
C ALA A 344 21.54 -29.32 -11.76
N LEU A 345 21.40 -28.00 -11.90
CA LEU A 345 20.92 -27.38 -13.13
C LEU A 345 22.01 -27.27 -14.19
N SER A 346 23.22 -26.84 -13.83
CA SER A 346 24.33 -26.71 -14.78
C SER A 346 24.74 -28.04 -15.42
N GLN A 347 24.49 -29.18 -14.74
CA GLN A 347 24.73 -30.50 -15.29
C GLN A 347 23.71 -30.92 -16.37
N ARG A 348 22.54 -30.29 -16.42
CA ARG A 348 21.40 -30.73 -17.25
C ARG A 348 20.93 -29.68 -18.26
N PHE A 349 21.06 -28.40 -17.93
CA PHE A 349 20.56 -27.27 -18.70
C PHE A 349 21.69 -26.27 -18.94
N LYS A 350 21.58 -25.48 -20.02
CA LYS A 350 22.42 -24.29 -20.18
C LYS A 350 21.99 -23.27 -19.13
N THR A 351 22.87 -22.98 -18.19
CA THR A 351 22.57 -22.19 -17.00
C THR A 351 23.56 -21.03 -16.87
N ARG A 352 23.04 -19.80 -16.76
CA ARG A 352 23.79 -18.62 -16.32
C ARG A 352 23.46 -18.39 -14.85
N ILE A 353 24.47 -18.05 -14.04
CA ILE A 353 24.33 -17.89 -12.60
C ILE A 353 24.74 -16.47 -12.22
N PHE A 354 23.86 -15.79 -11.51
CA PHE A 354 24.00 -14.41 -11.09
C PHE A 354 23.98 -14.30 -9.57
N ASP A 355 24.89 -13.52 -9.01
CA ASP A 355 24.99 -13.34 -7.56
C ASP A 355 25.38 -11.90 -7.19
N LEU A 356 24.95 -11.44 -6.02
CA LEU A 356 25.31 -10.10 -5.51
C LEU A 356 26.54 -10.14 -4.59
N ASP A 357 27.01 -11.32 -4.17
CA ASP A 357 28.20 -11.44 -3.33
C ASP A 357 29.46 -11.23 -4.18
N PRO A 358 30.26 -10.18 -3.91
CA PRO A 358 31.49 -9.91 -4.66
C PRO A 358 32.51 -11.05 -4.56
N ASP A 359 32.44 -11.90 -3.53
CA ASP A 359 33.31 -13.07 -3.44
C ASP A 359 32.87 -14.21 -4.36
N ASN A 360 31.67 -14.17 -4.95
CA ASN A 360 31.24 -15.17 -5.93
C ASN A 360 31.46 -14.67 -7.36
N ILE A 361 31.23 -13.38 -7.61
CA ILE A 361 31.29 -12.78 -8.95
C ILE A 361 32.66 -13.01 -9.60
N GLY A 362 32.65 -13.43 -10.88
CA GLY A 362 33.84 -13.70 -11.68
C GLY A 362 34.52 -15.05 -11.41
N LYS A 363 34.03 -15.86 -10.45
CA LYS A 363 34.59 -17.19 -10.18
C LYS A 363 33.97 -18.24 -11.08
N GLU A 364 34.81 -19.15 -11.57
CA GLU A 364 34.39 -20.37 -12.25
C GLU A 364 33.85 -21.40 -11.25
N LYS A 365 32.56 -21.72 -11.33
CA LYS A 365 31.91 -22.78 -10.55
C LYS A 365 30.81 -23.43 -11.39
N PHE A 366 30.56 -24.73 -11.18
CA PHE A 366 29.46 -25.44 -11.86
C PHE A 366 29.52 -25.31 -13.39
N MET A 367 30.74 -25.34 -13.97
CA MET A 367 30.99 -25.22 -15.41
C MET A 367 30.59 -23.88 -16.05
N THR A 368 30.43 -22.82 -15.24
CA THR A 368 30.17 -21.46 -15.70
C THR A 368 30.88 -20.43 -14.83
N THR A 369 31.09 -19.24 -15.38
CA THR A 369 31.43 -18.05 -14.60
C THR A 369 30.20 -17.57 -13.84
N ILE A 370 30.36 -17.17 -12.57
CA ILE A 370 29.30 -16.47 -11.85
C ILE A 370 29.30 -15.00 -12.26
N GLU A 371 28.16 -14.52 -12.75
CA GLU A 371 27.92 -13.16 -13.21
C GLU A 371 27.42 -12.26 -12.08
N ASN A 372 27.52 -10.95 -12.28
CA ASN A 372 26.99 -9.96 -11.33
C ASN A 372 25.46 -9.92 -11.40
N GLY A 373 24.79 -10.03 -10.26
CA GLY A 373 23.33 -9.90 -10.15
C GLY A 373 22.80 -8.50 -10.45
N ASP A 374 23.63 -7.46 -10.28
CA ASP A 374 23.34 -6.11 -10.76
C ASP A 374 23.73 -5.99 -12.24
N CYS A 375 22.84 -6.51 -13.10
CA CYS A 375 23.04 -6.65 -14.53
C CYS A 375 21.89 -6.03 -15.34
N ASP A 376 22.08 -5.90 -16.65
CA ASP A 376 21.00 -5.56 -17.56
C ASP A 376 20.07 -6.76 -17.74
N LEU A 377 18.97 -6.77 -16.99
CA LEU A 377 17.97 -7.83 -17.05
C LEU A 377 17.33 -7.99 -18.43
N SER A 378 17.36 -6.98 -19.30
CA SER A 378 16.80 -7.10 -20.65
C SER A 378 17.62 -8.03 -21.53
N GLU A 379 18.95 -7.98 -21.44
CA GLU A 379 19.86 -8.92 -22.12
C GLU A 379 19.63 -10.35 -21.63
N VAL A 380 19.51 -10.51 -20.31
CA VAL A 380 19.27 -11.83 -19.71
C VAL A 380 17.90 -12.38 -20.11
N GLU A 381 16.87 -11.51 -20.21
CA GLU A 381 15.53 -11.90 -20.64
C GLU A 381 15.47 -12.33 -22.11
N GLU A 382 16.29 -11.75 -22.98
CA GLU A 382 16.42 -12.20 -24.36
C GLU A 382 17.06 -13.59 -24.46
N TRP A 383 18.04 -13.88 -23.61
CA TRP A 383 18.76 -15.15 -23.59
C TRP A 383 18.00 -16.30 -22.90
N ALA A 384 17.32 -16.00 -21.79
CA ALA A 384 16.70 -17.00 -20.92
C ALA A 384 15.28 -17.39 -21.37
N ASP A 385 14.96 -18.66 -21.18
CA ASP A 385 13.60 -19.18 -21.30
C ASP A 385 12.90 -19.27 -19.94
N LEU A 386 13.67 -19.41 -18.86
CA LEU A 386 13.18 -19.56 -17.49
C LEU A 386 14.11 -18.83 -16.50
N PHE A 387 13.50 -18.06 -15.61
CA PHE A 387 14.20 -17.43 -14.48
C PHE A 387 13.97 -18.21 -13.19
N LEU A 388 15.05 -18.47 -12.47
CA LEU A 388 15.01 -18.96 -11.09
C LEU A 388 15.53 -17.86 -10.17
N VAL A 389 14.68 -17.38 -9.28
CA VAL A 389 15.00 -16.18 -8.47
C VAL A 389 14.90 -16.51 -6.99
N THR A 390 15.97 -16.23 -6.24
CA THR A 390 15.94 -16.40 -4.78
C THR A 390 14.83 -15.57 -4.15
N GLY A 391 14.13 -16.17 -3.19
CA GLY A 391 13.12 -15.49 -2.38
C GLY A 391 13.71 -14.40 -1.49
N SER A 392 15.03 -14.35 -1.28
CA SER A 392 15.67 -13.24 -0.54
C SER A 392 15.56 -11.89 -1.27
N THR A 393 15.19 -11.87 -2.55
CA THR A 393 14.90 -10.64 -3.31
C THR A 393 13.81 -9.77 -2.68
N ILE A 394 12.84 -10.37 -1.96
CA ILE A 394 11.84 -9.59 -1.20
C ILE A 394 12.45 -8.90 0.01
N ILE A 395 13.50 -9.49 0.60
CA ILE A 395 14.17 -8.98 1.80
C ILE A 395 15.18 -7.90 1.47
N ASN A 396 15.93 -8.04 0.38
CA ASN A 396 16.92 -7.05 -0.03
C ASN A 396 16.37 -6.00 -1.00
N GLY A 397 15.05 -6.02 -1.31
CA GLY A 397 14.39 -5.01 -2.13
C GLY A 397 14.55 -5.16 -3.64
N THR A 398 15.25 -6.19 -4.13
CA THR A 398 15.54 -6.37 -5.56
C THR A 398 14.52 -7.22 -6.31
N LEU A 399 13.37 -7.55 -5.70
CA LEU A 399 12.31 -8.34 -6.34
C LEU A 399 11.65 -7.63 -7.54
N ILE A 400 11.54 -6.30 -7.48
CA ILE A 400 10.70 -5.49 -8.36
C ILE A 400 10.96 -5.72 -9.86
N PRO A 401 12.20 -5.72 -10.36
CA PRO A 401 12.46 -5.92 -11.78
C PRO A 401 11.96 -7.28 -12.30
N PHE A 402 12.07 -8.34 -11.49
CA PHE A 402 11.64 -9.69 -11.87
C PHE A 402 10.13 -9.81 -12.06
N LEU A 403 9.34 -8.97 -11.37
CA LEU A 403 7.87 -8.96 -11.50
C LEU A 403 7.38 -8.44 -12.87
N ARG A 404 8.28 -7.88 -13.69
CA ARG A 404 7.97 -7.35 -15.03
C ARG A 404 8.38 -8.26 -16.16
N LEU A 405 9.14 -9.30 -15.87
CA LEU A 405 9.59 -10.24 -16.89
C LEU A 405 8.39 -10.86 -17.58
N LYS A 406 8.48 -10.97 -18.90
CA LYS A 406 7.53 -11.68 -19.76
C LYS A 406 7.82 -13.18 -19.80
N LYS A 407 9.02 -13.57 -19.38
CA LYS A 407 9.45 -14.96 -19.24
C LYS A 407 8.93 -15.56 -17.92
N PRO A 408 8.68 -16.88 -17.86
CA PRO A 408 8.36 -17.57 -16.62
C PRO A 408 9.42 -17.34 -15.53
N VAL A 409 8.96 -17.12 -14.30
CA VAL A 409 9.82 -16.95 -13.12
C VAL A 409 9.38 -17.90 -12.03
N ILE A 410 10.28 -18.74 -11.53
CA ILE A 410 10.07 -19.56 -10.35
C ILE A 410 10.93 -19.00 -9.21
N TYR A 411 10.26 -18.59 -8.14
CA TYR A 411 10.93 -18.15 -6.93
C TYR A 411 11.28 -19.33 -6.03
N TYR A 412 12.43 -19.34 -5.37
CA TYR A 412 12.77 -20.43 -4.43
C TYR A 412 13.18 -19.94 -3.05
N GLY A 413 13.05 -20.82 -2.06
CA GLY A 413 13.41 -20.53 -0.67
C GLY A 413 12.22 -20.10 0.21
N THR A 414 12.52 -19.90 1.49
CA THR A 414 11.51 -19.66 2.54
C THR A 414 11.13 -18.19 2.70
N SER A 415 12.05 -17.25 2.48
CA SER A 415 11.81 -15.81 2.70
C SER A 415 10.55 -15.28 2.00
N ILE A 416 10.26 -15.76 0.79
CA ILE A 416 9.13 -15.28 -0.03
C ILE A 416 7.83 -16.07 0.18
N ALA A 417 7.78 -17.07 1.07
CA ALA A 417 6.65 -18.02 1.13
C ALA A 417 5.25 -17.38 1.17
N GLY A 418 5.01 -16.51 2.15
CA GLY A 418 3.76 -15.76 2.27
C GLY A 418 3.58 -14.72 1.17
N ALA A 419 4.64 -14.01 0.80
CA ALA A 419 4.62 -13.01 -0.26
C ALA A 419 4.22 -13.61 -1.62
N ALA A 420 4.77 -14.77 -1.97
CA ALA A 420 4.45 -15.48 -3.20
C ALA A 420 2.97 -15.88 -3.25
N LYS A 421 2.41 -16.37 -2.14
CA LYS A 421 0.98 -16.67 -2.06
C LYS A 421 0.10 -15.44 -2.26
N ILE A 422 0.47 -14.30 -1.65
CA ILE A 422 -0.30 -13.05 -1.71
C ILE A 422 -0.22 -12.42 -3.10
N LEU A 423 0.96 -12.44 -3.71
CA LEU A 423 1.23 -11.83 -5.02
C LEU A 423 0.92 -12.77 -6.19
N GLY A 424 0.59 -14.03 -5.94
CA GLY A 424 0.32 -15.03 -6.98
C GLY A 424 1.58 -15.47 -7.75
N LEU A 425 2.73 -15.49 -7.09
CA LEU A 425 4.02 -15.87 -7.71
C LEU A 425 4.24 -17.38 -7.63
N GLU A 426 4.82 -17.97 -8.67
CA GLU A 426 5.22 -19.38 -8.65
C GLU A 426 6.41 -19.56 -7.70
N ARG A 427 6.26 -20.42 -6.70
CA ARG A 427 7.29 -20.71 -5.71
C ARG A 427 7.63 -22.20 -5.68
N PHE A 428 8.92 -22.52 -5.56
CA PHE A 428 9.43 -23.88 -5.36
C PHE A 428 10.31 -23.99 -4.12
N CYS A 429 9.94 -24.88 -3.19
CA CYS A 429 10.76 -25.22 -2.02
C CYS A 429 10.36 -26.59 -1.44
N ALA A 430 10.48 -27.66 -2.23
CA ALA A 430 9.83 -28.96 -1.96
C ALA A 430 10.37 -29.78 -0.77
N GLU A 431 11.50 -29.39 -0.17
CA GLU A 431 12.08 -30.05 1.02
C GLU A 431 12.06 -29.16 2.26
N SER A 432 11.48 -27.96 2.15
CA SER A 432 11.26 -27.09 3.30
C SER A 432 10.23 -27.73 4.24
N LEU A 433 10.41 -27.53 5.55
CA LEU A 433 9.58 -28.11 6.60
C LEU A 433 8.37 -27.23 6.93
#